data_AF-A0A543NI29-F1
#
_entry.id   AF-A0A543NI29-F1
#
_cell.length_a   1.000
_cell.length_b   1.000
_cell.length_c   1.000
_cell.angle_alpha   90.00
_cell.angle_beta   90.00
_cell.angle_gamma   90.00
#
_symmetry.space_group_name_H-M   'P 1'
#
loop_
_entity.id
_entity.type
_entity.pdbx_description
1 polymer ?
#
loop_
_entity_poly.entity_id
_entity_poly.type
_entity_poly.pdbx_seq_one_letter_code
_entity_poly.pdbx_strand_id
1 'polypeptide(L)'
;MVETSRAEWLRPRLEALAQRPRLVPEQARPVDVVSRCYRSSEMDTAQQREQAAAAARTAIAGEIESRWPGAPYIIRQGTVGEFRELDLDAADDAMVVVGVVYRFDR
;
A
#
# COMPACT_ATOMS: atom_id res chain seq x y z
N MET A 1 -24.66 -8.60 -6.01
CA MET A 1 -23.23 -8.80 -5.73
C MET A 1 -22.88 -7.69 -4.77
N VAL A 2 -22.67 -7.98 -3.50
CA VAL A 2 -22.51 -6.94 -2.47
C VAL A 2 -21.16 -6.29 -2.70
N GLU A 3 -21.14 -5.05 -3.20
CA GLU A 3 -19.97 -4.18 -3.07
C GLU A 3 -19.73 -4.02 -1.57
N THR A 4 -18.87 -4.87 -1.00
CA THR A 4 -18.26 -4.59 0.29
C THR A 4 -17.70 -3.18 0.17
N SER A 5 -18.28 -2.23 0.89
CA SER A 5 -17.95 -0.82 0.71
C SER A 5 -16.44 -0.66 0.91
N ARG A 6 -15.75 0.10 0.05
CA ARG A 6 -14.31 0.37 0.21
C ARG A 6 -13.96 0.73 1.66
N ALA A 7 -14.86 1.41 2.37
CA ALA A 7 -14.72 1.72 3.79
C ALA A 7 -14.65 0.47 4.70
N GLU A 8 -15.45 -0.56 4.42
CA GLU A 8 -15.43 -1.83 5.16
C GLU A 8 -14.16 -2.63 4.90
N TRP A 9 -13.63 -2.59 3.67
CA TRP A 9 -12.32 -3.18 3.34
C TRP A 9 -11.16 -2.40 3.98
N LEU A 10 -11.23 -1.06 3.95
CA LEU A 10 -10.16 -0.18 4.46
C LEU A 10 -10.04 -0.20 5.98
N ARG A 11 -11.15 -0.15 6.71
CA ARG A 11 -11.14 0.00 8.18
C ARG A 11 -10.20 -0.97 8.91
N PRO A 12 -10.31 -2.31 8.75
CA PRO A 12 -9.41 -3.24 9.44
C PRO A 12 -7.95 -3.07 9.02
N ARG A 13 -7.69 -2.62 7.78
CA ARG A 13 -6.35 -2.39 7.25
C ARG A 13 -5.73 -1.12 7.84
N LEU A 14 -6.50 -0.04 7.95
CA LEU A 14 -6.03 1.19 8.60
C LEU A 14 -5.73 0.98 10.08
N GLU A 15 -6.54 0.17 10.78
CA GLU A 15 -6.27 -0.22 12.17
C GLU A 15 -4.96 -1.00 12.29
N ALA A 16 -4.73 -1.96 11.39
CA ALA A 16 -3.49 -2.73 11.38
C ALA A 16 -2.26 -1.85 11.05
N LEU A 17 -2.38 -0.91 10.11
CA LEU A 17 -1.31 0.03 9.78
C LEU A 17 -1.00 0.99 10.91
N ALA A 18 -2.00 1.43 11.68
CA ALA A 18 -1.81 2.29 12.83
C ALA A 18 -1.02 1.61 13.96
N GLN A 19 -1.13 0.29 14.07
CA GLN A 19 -0.39 -0.52 15.04
C GLN A 19 1.04 -0.84 14.60
N ARG A 20 1.40 -0.57 13.33
CA ARG A 20 2.70 -0.89 12.78
C ARG A 20 3.69 0.26 12.98
N PRO A 21 4.71 0.09 13.84
CA PRO A 21 5.67 1.15 14.06
C PRO A 21 6.46 1.44 12.77
N ARG A 22 6.76 2.73 12.55
CA ARG A 22 7.61 3.25 11.46
C ARG A 22 7.03 3.19 10.05
N LEU A 23 5.78 2.78 9.87
CA LEU A 23 5.15 2.88 8.55
C LEU A 23 4.68 4.31 8.26
N VAL A 24 4.00 4.93 9.22
CA VAL A 24 3.72 6.37 9.25
C VAL A 24 4.43 7.01 10.44
N PRO A 25 4.62 8.34 10.46
CA PRO A 25 5.12 9.04 11.65
C PRO A 25 4.28 8.73 12.89
N GLU A 26 4.90 8.67 14.07
CA GLU A 26 4.20 8.31 15.33
C GLU A 26 3.08 9.30 15.70
N GLN A 27 3.21 10.56 15.28
CA GLN A 27 2.20 11.61 15.47
C GLN A 27 1.15 11.63 14.35
N ALA A 28 1.08 10.59 13.52
CA ALA A 28 0.17 10.50 12.39
C ALA A 28 -0.62 9.20 12.39
N ARG A 29 -1.82 9.25 11.80
CA ARG A 29 -2.67 8.09 11.58
C ARG A 29 -2.91 7.85 10.09
N PRO A 30 -2.93 6.58 9.65
CA PRO A 30 -3.27 6.23 8.28
C PRO A 30 -4.74 6.57 8.00
N VAL A 31 -5.01 7.08 6.80
CA VAL A 31 -6.37 7.46 6.36
C VAL A 31 -6.82 6.72 5.11
N ASP A 32 -5.87 6.29 4.29
CA ASP A 32 -6.15 5.47 3.11
C ASP A 32 -4.90 4.64 2.76
N VAL A 33 -5.11 3.59 1.99
CA VAL A 33 -4.05 2.75 1.45
C VAL A 33 -4.32 2.45 -0.03
N VAL A 34 -3.26 2.53 -0.82
CA VAL A 34 -3.25 2.13 -2.23
C VAL A 34 -2.13 1.12 -2.41
N SER A 35 -2.43 -0.03 -2.98
CA SER A 35 -1.44 -1.08 -3.21
C SER A 35 -1.46 -1.56 -4.66
N ARG A 36 -0.33 -2.15 -5.06
CA ARG A 36 -0.17 -2.91 -6.29
C ARG A 36 0.66 -4.16 -5.99
N CYS A 37 0.14 -5.32 -6.34
CA CYS A 37 0.78 -6.62 -6.16
C CYS A 37 1.17 -7.19 -7.53
N TYR A 38 2.34 -7.83 -7.59
CA TYR A 38 2.88 -8.45 -8.79
C TYR A 38 3.38 -9.84 -8.42
N ARG A 39 2.92 -10.87 -9.13
CA ARG A 39 3.29 -12.25 -8.82
C ARG A 39 4.76 -12.46 -9.17
N SER A 40 5.47 -13.21 -8.34
CA SER A 40 6.87 -13.57 -8.58
C SER A 40 7.06 -14.25 -9.95
N SER A 41 6.08 -15.05 -10.39
CA SER A 41 6.05 -15.72 -11.69
C SER A 41 5.89 -14.79 -12.90
N GLU A 42 5.54 -13.52 -12.71
CA GLU A 42 5.38 -12.55 -13.82
C GLU A 42 6.69 -11.78 -14.12
N MET A 43 7.72 -11.98 -13.30
CA MET A 43 8.96 -11.20 -13.35
C MET A 43 10.20 -12.09 -13.19
N ASP A 44 10.71 -12.55 -14.32
CA ASP A 44 11.83 -13.50 -14.39
C ASP A 44 13.17 -12.88 -13.95
N THR A 45 13.33 -11.57 -14.12
CA THR A 45 14.61 -10.88 -13.91
C THR A 45 14.54 -9.81 -12.81
N ALA A 46 15.68 -9.53 -12.19
CA ALA A 46 15.79 -8.43 -11.21
C ALA A 46 15.48 -7.06 -11.85
N GLN A 47 15.84 -6.86 -13.12
CA GLN A 47 15.56 -5.63 -13.84
C GLN A 47 14.06 -5.42 -14.07
N GLN A 48 13.31 -6.46 -14.44
CA GLN A 48 11.85 -6.39 -14.57
C GLN A 48 11.18 -6.08 -13.23
N ARG A 49 11.66 -6.67 -12.13
CA ARG A 49 11.16 -6.37 -10.78
C ARG A 49 11.36 -4.90 -10.41
N GLU A 50 12.54 -4.34 -10.67
CA GLU A 50 12.80 -2.92 -10.38
C GLU A 50 11.97 -2.00 -11.27
N GLN A 51 11.80 -2.32 -12.55
CA GLN A 51 10.95 -1.56 -13.47
C GLN A 51 9.48 -1.58 -13.03
N ALA A 52 8.96 -2.76 -12.68
CA ALA A 52 7.61 -2.92 -12.15
C ALA A 52 7.43 -2.14 -10.85
N ALA A 53 8.40 -2.19 -9.93
CA ALA A 53 8.37 -1.42 -8.70
C ALA A 53 8.39 0.09 -8.95
N ALA A 54 9.24 0.59 -9.85
CA ALA A 54 9.31 2.00 -10.21
C ALA A 54 8.00 2.50 -10.86
N ALA A 55 7.43 1.71 -11.75
CA ALA A 55 6.12 1.99 -12.36
C ALA A 55 5.01 2.01 -11.30
N ALA A 56 5.00 1.03 -10.38
CA ALA A 56 4.03 0.95 -9.29
C ALA A 56 4.11 2.16 -8.36
N ARG A 57 5.31 2.57 -7.94
CA ARG A 57 5.52 3.77 -7.11
C ARG A 57 4.93 5.01 -7.78
N THR A 58 5.18 5.17 -9.09
CA THR A 58 4.66 6.31 -9.87
C THR A 58 3.14 6.27 -9.98
N ALA A 59 2.56 5.11 -10.31
CA ALA A 59 1.11 4.95 -10.43
C ALA A 59 0.39 5.18 -9.10
N ILE A 60 0.94 4.68 -7.99
CA ILE A 60 0.41 4.87 -6.64
C ILE A 60 0.46 6.35 -6.25
N ALA A 61 1.58 7.04 -6.49
CA ALA A 61 1.70 8.47 -6.23
C ALA A 61 0.64 9.27 -7.01
N GLY A 62 0.45 8.96 -8.30
CA GLY A 62 -0.58 9.59 -9.12
C GLY A 62 -2.02 9.32 -8.65
N GLU A 63 -2.31 8.09 -8.22
CA GLU A 63 -3.62 7.73 -7.66
C GLU A 63 -3.89 8.45 -6.32
N ILE A 64 -2.87 8.54 -5.45
CA ILE A 64 -2.96 9.27 -4.19
C ILE A 64 -3.20 10.75 -4.47
N GLU A 65 -2.42 11.39 -5.34
CA GLU A 65 -2.59 12.82 -5.63
C GLU A 65 -3.97 13.13 -6.23
N SER A 66 -4.50 12.24 -7.05
CA SER A 66 -5.85 12.37 -7.63
C SER A 66 -6.96 12.29 -6.58
N ARG A 67 -6.82 11.38 -5.59
CA ARG A 67 -7.84 11.15 -4.55
C ARG A 67 -7.70 12.03 -3.32
N TRP A 68 -6.47 12.37 -2.97
CA TRP A 68 -6.07 13.09 -1.76
C TRP A 68 -5.08 14.20 -2.11
N PRO A 69 -5.48 15.24 -2.87
CA PRO A 69 -4.57 16.27 -3.34
C PRO A 69 -3.81 16.94 -2.19
N GLY A 70 -2.48 16.98 -2.28
CA GLY A 70 -1.61 17.58 -1.27
C GLY A 70 -1.57 16.87 0.09
N ALA A 71 -2.22 15.71 0.26
CA ALA A 71 -2.13 14.94 1.49
C ALA A 71 -0.74 14.30 1.63
N PRO A 72 -0.17 14.22 2.85
CA PRO A 72 1.10 13.55 3.03
C PRO A 72 0.92 12.03 2.91
N TYR A 73 1.86 11.39 2.24
CA TYR A 73 1.85 9.95 2.04
C TYR A 73 3.28 9.39 2.08
N ILE A 74 3.36 8.06 2.17
CA ILE A 74 4.60 7.32 2.10
C ILE A 74 4.41 6.11 1.20
N ILE A 75 5.44 5.76 0.43
CA ILE A 75 5.44 4.56 -0.38
C ILE A 75 6.51 3.60 0.14
N ARG A 76 6.15 2.32 0.24
CA ARG A 76 7.01 1.20 0.63
C ARG A 76 6.89 0.08 -0.37
N GLN A 77 7.99 -0.63 -0.56
CA GLN A 77 8.08 -1.84 -1.37
C GLN A 77 8.53 -2.99 -0.47
N GLY A 78 8.00 -4.17 -0.72
CA GLY A 78 8.38 -5.41 -0.03
C GLY A 78 7.67 -6.61 -0.64
N THR A 79 7.50 -7.67 0.14
CA THR A 79 6.66 -8.82 -0.19
C THR A 79 5.31 -8.73 0.49
N VAL A 80 4.31 -9.44 -0.03
CA VAL A 80 2.98 -9.51 0.62
C VAL A 80 3.09 -10.08 2.03
N GLY A 81 3.99 -11.04 2.25
CA GLY A 81 4.28 -11.60 3.58
C GLY A 81 4.76 -10.56 4.59
N GLU A 82 5.52 -9.55 4.14
CA GLU A 82 5.91 -8.42 4.99
C GLU A 82 4.73 -7.53 5.37
N PHE A 83 3.63 -7.53 4.62
CA PHE A 83 2.41 -6.74 4.85
C PHE A 83 1.16 -7.61 5.03
N ARG A 84 1.30 -8.79 5.64
CA ARG A 84 0.23 -9.79 5.76
C ARG A 84 -1.05 -9.25 6.36
N GLU A 85 -0.94 -8.29 7.28
CA GLU A 85 -2.07 -7.64 7.94
C GLU A 85 -2.94 -6.79 6.98
N LEU A 86 -2.41 -6.46 5.80
CA LEU A 86 -3.16 -5.77 4.76
C LEU A 86 -4.05 -6.70 3.93
N ASP A 87 -3.93 -8.02 4.08
CA ASP A 87 -4.80 -9.00 3.43
C ASP A 87 -5.03 -8.68 1.94
N LEU A 88 -3.93 -8.59 1.19
CA LEU A 88 -3.87 -8.03 -0.18
C LEU A 88 -4.29 -9.03 -1.28
N ASP A 89 -4.94 -10.13 -0.91
CA ASP A 89 -5.39 -11.20 -1.82
C ASP A 89 -4.33 -11.61 -2.86
N ALA A 90 -3.11 -11.87 -2.37
CA ALA A 90 -1.96 -12.24 -3.18
C ALA A 90 -1.07 -13.24 -2.42
N ALA A 91 -0.26 -14.00 -3.16
CA ALA A 91 0.69 -14.94 -2.55
C ALA A 91 1.72 -14.20 -1.69
N ASP A 92 2.15 -14.79 -0.57
CA ASP A 92 3.06 -14.15 0.38
C ASP A 92 4.40 -13.73 -0.22
N ASP A 93 4.89 -14.44 -1.24
CA ASP A 93 6.15 -14.16 -1.94
C ASP A 93 5.99 -13.13 -3.07
N ALA A 94 4.77 -12.71 -3.38
CA ALA A 94 4.51 -11.71 -4.41
C ALA A 94 5.11 -10.36 -3.98
N MET A 95 5.64 -9.63 -4.96
CA MET A 95 6.11 -8.27 -4.73
C MET A 95 4.91 -7.35 -4.53
N VAL A 96 4.99 -6.47 -3.55
CA VAL A 96 3.99 -5.44 -3.32
C VAL A 96 4.65 -4.07 -3.20
N VAL A 97 3.97 -3.06 -3.76
CA VAL A 97 4.22 -1.66 -3.47
C VAL A 97 2.96 -1.08 -2.81
N VAL A 98 3.13 -0.46 -1.65
CA VAL A 98 2.05 0.09 -0.82
C VAL A 98 2.30 1.58 -0.61
N GLY A 99 1.32 2.39 -0.97
CA GLY A 99 1.21 3.80 -0.59
C GLY A 99 0.24 3.96 0.56
N VAL A 100 0.68 4.59 1.65
CA VAL A 100 -0.16 4.91 2.80
C VAL A 100 -0.32 6.42 2.89
N VAL A 101 -1.55 6.89 2.81
CA VAL A 101 -1.91 8.28 3.07
C VAL A 101 -2.12 8.43 4.56
N TYR A 102 -1.60 9.50 5.15
CA TYR A 102 -1.74 9.74 6.58
C TYR A 102 -2.13 11.18 6.88
N ARG A 103 -2.57 11.42 8.12
CA ARG A 103 -2.77 12.77 8.66
C ARG A 103 -2.14 12.86 10.03
N PHE A 104 -1.56 14.02 10.34
CA PHE A 104 -1.06 14.28 11.68
C PHE A 104 -2.22 14.48 12.65
N ASP A 105 -2.09 13.87 13.82
CA ASP A 105 -2.96 14.09 14.95
C ASP A 105 -2.46 15.35 15.65
N ARG A 106 -3.25 16.42 15.54
CA ARG A 106 -2.98 17.70 16.22
C ARG A 106 -3.24 17.58 17.71
#